data_AF-A0A1C6CKG4-F1
#
_entry.id   AF-A0A1C6CKG4-F1
#
_cell.length_a   1.000
_cell.length_b   1.000
_cell.length_c   1.000
_cell.angle_alpha   90.00
_cell.angle_beta   90.00
_cell.angle_gamma   90.00
#
_symmetry.space_group_name_H-M   'P 1'
#
loop_
_entity.id
_entity.type
_entity.pdbx_description
1 polymer ?
#
loop_
_entity_poly.entity_id
_entity_poly.type
_entity_poly.pdbx_seq_one_letter_code
_entity_poly.pdbx_strand_id
1 'polypeptide(L)'
;MPLPQSEKAPEMTTLLEDIAAGKTTSQIIRENPKLAFRVKEIDMLRQTLLSEKYAEQNRIVETQYLYGATGTGKTSGIYRRHDPRDIYRVTNYRNGRGVSFDDYHGQDVIVFEEFASQIPIEEMLNLLDIYPLMLPARYSDKVACYTKVYITSNLPLGRQYQAVQQYHPETWKAFLRRIRTFTEYRENGAPITRPISEWRWMLEDG
;
A
#
# COMPACT_ATOMS: atom_id res chain seq x y z
N MET A 1 -12.80 30.06 21.71
CA MET A 1 -11.51 30.70 22.05
C MET A 1 -10.40 29.77 21.58
N PRO A 2 -9.37 30.26 20.86
CA PRO A 2 -8.23 29.43 20.46
C PRO A 2 -7.44 28.93 21.68
N LEU A 3 -6.77 27.79 21.57
CA LEU A 3 -5.93 27.24 22.64
C LEU A 3 -4.68 28.12 22.86
N PRO A 4 -4.14 28.21 24.11
CA PRO A 4 -3.03 29.13 24.46
C PRO A 4 -1.74 28.98 23.64
N GLN A 5 -1.53 27.84 22.97
CA GLN A 5 -0.38 27.62 22.09
C GLN A 5 -0.52 28.32 20.73
N SER A 6 -1.75 28.54 20.24
CA SER A 6 -2.01 29.17 18.93
C SER A 6 -1.60 30.64 18.87
N GLU A 7 -1.56 31.34 20.02
CA GLU A 7 -1.18 32.76 20.09
C GLU A 7 0.34 32.98 19.94
N LYS A 8 1.18 31.96 20.17
CA LYS A 8 2.64 32.10 20.16
C LYS A 8 3.30 31.80 18.82
N ALA A 9 2.64 31.05 17.92
CA ALA A 9 3.17 30.73 16.59
C ALA A 9 2.04 30.33 15.60
N PRO A 10 1.17 31.26 15.18
CA PRO A 10 -0.02 30.96 14.37
C PRO A 10 0.30 30.28 13.03
N GLU A 11 1.42 30.63 12.40
CA GLU A 11 1.87 29.99 11.15
C GLU A 11 2.22 28.50 11.34
N MET A 12 2.81 28.13 12.49
CA MET A 12 3.15 26.74 12.80
C MET A 12 1.93 25.91 13.17
N THR A 13 0.96 26.52 13.88
CA THR A 13 -0.32 25.87 14.17
C THR A 13 -1.08 25.55 12.89
N THR A 14 -1.14 26.52 11.95
CA THR A 14 -1.79 26.32 10.65
C THR A 14 -1.14 25.18 9.87
N LEU A 15 0.19 25.11 9.85
CA LEU A 15 0.92 24.02 9.19
C LEU A 15 0.58 22.64 9.78
N LEU A 16 0.51 22.54 11.11
CA LEU A 16 0.14 21.29 11.78
C LEU A 16 -1.30 20.87 11.46
N GLU A 17 -2.24 21.83 11.46
CA GLU A 17 -3.63 21.60 11.10
C GLU A 17 -3.78 21.15 9.64
N ASP A 18 -3.06 21.79 8.72
CA ASP A 18 -3.06 21.44 7.29
C ASP A 18 -2.53 20.02 7.04
N ILE A 19 -1.45 19.64 7.73
CA ILE A 19 -0.89 18.29 7.65
C ILE A 19 -1.87 17.28 8.25
N ALA A 20 -2.47 17.57 9.41
CA ALA A 20 -3.45 16.71 10.06
C ALA A 20 -4.73 16.55 9.21
N ALA A 21 -5.12 17.59 8.47
CA ALA A 21 -6.21 17.57 7.51
C ALA A 21 -5.88 16.82 6.21
N GLY A 22 -4.65 16.30 6.06
CA GLY A 22 -4.24 15.51 4.91
C GLY A 22 -3.89 16.32 3.65
N LYS A 23 -3.72 17.64 3.75
CA LYS A 23 -3.30 18.45 2.60
C LYS A 23 -1.96 17.96 2.07
N THR A 24 -1.79 17.93 0.76
CA THR A 24 -0.51 17.61 0.11
C THR A 24 0.51 18.74 0.34
N THR A 25 1.80 18.41 0.31
CA THR A 25 2.87 19.42 0.44
C THR A 25 2.75 20.52 -0.62
N SER A 26 2.29 20.18 -1.83
CA SER A 26 2.01 21.19 -2.88
C SER A 26 0.85 22.13 -2.53
N GLN A 27 -0.24 21.64 -1.94
CA GLN A 27 -1.35 22.49 -1.47
C GLN A 27 -0.89 23.46 -0.37
N ILE A 28 -0.16 22.94 0.62
CA ILE A 28 0.43 23.74 1.71
C ILE A 28 1.31 24.87 1.14
N ILE A 29 2.15 24.56 0.14
CA ILE A 29 3.02 25.57 -0.49
C ILE A 29 2.23 26.58 -1.31
N ARG A 30 1.13 26.19 -1.98
CA ARG A 30 0.30 27.14 -2.73
C ARG A 30 -0.38 28.14 -1.81
N GLU A 31 -0.82 27.69 -0.64
CA GLU A 31 -1.47 28.54 0.36
C GLU A 31 -0.46 29.38 1.16
N ASN A 32 0.75 28.84 1.39
CA ASN A 32 1.86 29.56 2.01
C ASN A 32 3.18 29.38 1.24
N PRO A 33 3.42 30.18 0.18
CA PRO A 33 4.60 30.07 -0.68
C PRO A 33 5.95 30.22 0.03
N LYS A 34 6.00 30.84 1.22
CA LYS A 34 7.24 30.96 2.02
C LYS A 34 7.80 29.60 2.44
N LEU A 35 6.94 28.58 2.51
CA LEU A 35 7.33 27.22 2.84
C LEU A 35 7.92 26.43 1.67
N ALA A 36 8.01 27.00 0.46
CA ALA A 36 8.53 26.33 -0.73
C ALA A 36 9.94 25.74 -0.56
N PHE A 37 10.78 26.36 0.28
CA PHE A 37 12.13 25.87 0.58
C PHE A 37 12.19 24.89 1.75
N ARG A 38 11.04 24.59 2.39
CA ARG A 38 10.93 23.74 3.59
C ARG A 38 10.22 22.40 3.34
N VAL A 39 10.24 21.91 2.09
CA VAL A 39 9.55 20.67 1.68
C VAL A 39 9.98 19.49 2.54
N LYS A 40 11.29 19.36 2.81
CA LYS A 40 11.83 18.23 3.58
C LYS A 40 11.35 18.25 5.03
N GLU A 41 11.30 19.42 5.65
CA GLU A 41 10.81 19.61 7.01
C GLU A 41 9.32 19.32 7.11
N ILE A 42 8.52 19.73 6.12
CA ILE A 42 7.09 19.41 6.05
C ILE A 42 6.89 17.89 5.94
N ASP A 43 7.62 17.22 5.06
CA ASP A 43 7.49 15.78 4.87
C ASP A 43 7.95 15.01 6.13
N MET A 44 9.01 15.47 6.79
CA MET A 44 9.46 14.90 8.06
C MET A 44 8.41 15.06 9.16
N LEU A 45 7.86 16.27 9.31
CA LEU A 45 6.78 16.55 10.27
C LEU A 45 5.54 15.67 10.01
N ARG A 46 5.17 15.49 8.73
CA ARG A 46 4.09 14.59 8.33
C ARG A 46 4.37 13.16 8.78
N GLN A 47 5.57 12.64 8.55
CA GLN A 47 5.93 11.29 8.99
C GLN A 47 5.87 11.14 10.52
N THR A 48 6.31 12.15 11.28
CA THR A 48 6.21 12.15 12.75
C THR A 48 4.75 12.05 13.20
N LEU A 49 3.86 12.91 12.68
CA LEU A 49 2.45 12.91 13.05
C LEU A 49 1.73 11.61 12.64
N LEU A 50 2.05 11.08 11.45
CA LEU A 50 1.52 9.78 11.03
C LEU A 50 2.03 8.66 11.93
N SER A 51 3.32 8.66 12.29
CA SER A 51 3.90 7.63 13.15
C SER A 51 3.20 7.59 14.51
N GLU A 52 2.95 8.75 15.12
CA GLU A 52 2.22 8.83 16.39
C GLU A 52 0.78 8.31 16.23
N LYS A 53 0.07 8.77 15.19
CA LYS A 53 -1.30 8.34 14.90
C LYS A 53 -1.44 6.83 14.71
N TYR A 54 -0.52 6.21 13.99
CA TYR A 54 -0.58 4.79 13.64
C TYR A 54 0.18 3.88 14.62
N ALA A 55 0.96 4.41 15.57
CA ALA A 55 1.62 3.59 16.57
C ALA A 55 0.64 2.95 17.58
N GLU A 56 -0.50 3.60 17.82
CA GLU A 56 -1.43 3.21 18.88
C GLU A 56 -2.53 2.24 18.42
N GLN A 57 -2.62 1.94 17.11
CA GLN A 57 -3.76 1.21 16.54
C GLN A 57 -3.32 0.18 15.50
N ASN A 58 -4.03 -0.94 15.46
CA ASN A 58 -3.92 -1.88 14.34
C ASN A 58 -4.45 -1.21 13.06
N ARG A 59 -3.73 -1.40 11.97
CA ARG A 59 -4.11 -1.02 10.61
C ARG A 59 -5.31 -1.84 10.14
N ILE A 60 -6.15 -1.22 9.36
CA ILE A 60 -7.18 -1.89 8.57
C ILE A 60 -6.57 -2.15 7.20
N VAL A 61 -6.33 -3.42 6.85
CA VAL A 61 -5.71 -3.80 5.57
C VAL A 61 -6.62 -4.74 4.81
N GLU A 62 -7.13 -4.30 3.65
CA GLU A 62 -7.95 -5.10 2.76
C GLU A 62 -7.21 -5.44 1.46
N THR A 63 -6.83 -6.71 1.33
CA THR A 63 -6.04 -7.18 0.19
C THR A 63 -6.88 -7.88 -0.86
N GLN A 64 -6.71 -7.50 -2.13
CA GLN A 64 -7.31 -8.15 -3.29
C GLN A 64 -6.23 -8.65 -4.24
N TYR A 65 -6.32 -9.91 -4.64
CA TYR A 65 -5.43 -10.51 -5.62
C TYR A 65 -6.09 -10.50 -7.01
N LEU A 66 -5.52 -9.79 -7.98
CA LEU A 66 -6.06 -9.68 -9.34
C LEU A 66 -5.12 -10.40 -10.30
N TYR A 67 -5.60 -11.39 -11.04
CA TYR A 67 -4.76 -12.12 -11.99
C TYR A 67 -5.43 -12.29 -13.34
N GLY A 68 -4.65 -12.59 -14.37
CA GLY A 68 -5.11 -12.73 -15.76
C GLY A 68 -4.03 -12.28 -16.73
N ALA A 69 -4.24 -12.46 -18.03
CA ALA A 69 -3.29 -12.00 -19.05
C ALA A 69 -3.03 -10.48 -18.96
N THR A 70 -1.92 -10.01 -19.54
CA THR A 70 -1.67 -8.57 -19.71
C THR A 70 -2.76 -7.94 -20.57
N GLY A 71 -3.01 -6.64 -20.42
CA GLY A 71 -4.04 -5.95 -21.21
C GLY A 71 -5.50 -6.25 -20.82
N THR A 72 -5.77 -7.21 -19.94
CA THR A 72 -7.14 -7.55 -19.48
C THR A 72 -7.79 -6.51 -18.56
N GLY A 73 -7.08 -5.42 -18.25
CA GLY A 73 -7.66 -4.27 -17.54
C GLY A 73 -7.53 -4.28 -16.02
N LYS A 74 -6.73 -5.18 -15.41
CA LYS A 74 -6.46 -5.25 -13.95
C LYS A 74 -6.16 -3.87 -13.34
N THR A 75 -5.11 -3.22 -13.82
CA THR A 75 -4.64 -1.91 -13.34
C THR A 75 -5.63 -0.81 -13.66
N SER A 76 -6.18 -0.79 -14.89
CA SER A 76 -7.22 0.19 -15.27
C SER A 76 -8.46 0.11 -14.36
N GLY A 77 -8.82 -1.10 -13.90
CA GLY A 77 -9.92 -1.33 -12.98
C GLY A 77 -9.64 -0.77 -11.58
N ILE A 78 -8.39 -0.72 -11.14
CA ILE A 78 -8.00 -0.07 -9.88
C ILE A 78 -8.15 1.45 -10.02
N TYR A 79 -7.62 2.05 -11.09
CA TYR A 79 -7.74 3.49 -11.35
C TYR A 79 -9.17 3.99 -11.58
N ARG A 80 -10.10 3.11 -11.96
CA ARG A 80 -11.54 3.44 -12.03
C ARG A 80 -12.21 3.49 -10.65
N ARG A 81 -11.63 2.86 -9.62
CA ARG A 81 -12.23 2.74 -8.28
C ARG A 81 -11.66 3.75 -7.29
N HIS A 82 -10.47 4.29 -7.54
CA HIS A 82 -9.72 5.12 -6.60
C HIS A 82 -9.19 6.37 -7.29
N ASP A 83 -9.01 7.46 -6.55
CA ASP A 83 -8.31 8.64 -7.08
C ASP A 83 -6.85 8.26 -7.42
N PRO A 84 -6.34 8.59 -8.62
CA PRO A 84 -4.96 8.34 -8.98
C PRO A 84 -3.91 8.84 -7.98
N ARG A 85 -4.20 9.90 -7.22
CA ARG A 85 -3.31 10.49 -6.21
C ARG A 85 -3.19 9.64 -4.96
N ASP A 86 -4.19 8.80 -4.69
CA ASP A 86 -4.24 7.89 -3.55
C ASP A 86 -3.64 6.52 -3.86
N ILE A 87 -3.08 6.33 -5.06
CA ILE A 87 -2.50 5.07 -5.52
C ILE A 87 -0.98 5.16 -5.55
N TYR A 88 -0.32 4.33 -4.74
CA TYR A 88 1.10 4.05 -4.84
C TYR A 88 1.34 2.71 -5.53
N ARG A 89 2.12 2.70 -6.61
CA ARG A 89 2.44 1.48 -7.36
C ARG A 89 3.88 1.02 -7.08
N VAL A 90 4.00 -0.21 -6.59
CA VAL A 90 5.26 -0.93 -6.51
C VAL A 90 5.48 -1.64 -7.84
N THR A 91 6.31 -1.06 -8.71
CA THR A 91 6.61 -1.60 -10.05
C THR A 91 8.04 -2.11 -10.19
N ASN A 92 8.93 -1.77 -9.25
CA ASN A 92 10.34 -2.11 -9.31
C ASN A 92 10.71 -3.07 -8.17
N TYR A 93 10.76 -4.36 -8.50
CA TYR A 93 11.26 -5.39 -7.61
C TYR A 93 12.77 -5.53 -7.82
N ARG A 94 13.56 -4.92 -6.94
CA ARG A 94 15.02 -5.01 -7.03
C ARG A 94 15.44 -6.43 -6.64
N ASN A 95 15.84 -7.25 -7.62
CA ASN A 95 16.28 -8.64 -7.43
C ASN A 95 17.19 -8.80 -6.19
N GLY A 96 16.62 -9.35 -5.11
CA GLY A 96 17.34 -9.64 -3.86
C GLY A 96 17.69 -8.45 -2.97
N ARG A 97 17.24 -7.21 -3.26
CA ARG A 97 17.50 -6.01 -2.42
C ARG A 97 16.24 -5.44 -1.75
N GLY A 98 15.14 -6.19 -1.75
CA GLY A 98 13.86 -5.76 -1.22
C GLY A 98 13.17 -4.70 -2.08
N VAL A 99 11.99 -4.27 -1.64
CA VAL A 99 11.26 -3.14 -2.25
C VAL A 99 11.67 -1.85 -1.55
N SER A 100 11.88 -0.79 -2.33
CA SER A 100 12.15 0.55 -1.82
C SER A 100 10.89 1.40 -1.98
N PHE A 101 10.47 2.02 -0.88
CA PHE A 101 9.24 2.82 -0.78
C PHE A 101 9.53 4.32 -0.83
N ASP A 102 10.56 4.73 -1.58
CA ASP A 102 11.08 6.10 -1.60
C ASP A 102 9.99 7.13 -2.00
N ASP A 103 9.15 6.76 -2.96
CA ASP A 103 8.06 7.59 -3.50
C ASP A 103 6.71 7.35 -2.81
N TYR A 104 6.68 6.62 -1.70
CA TYR A 104 5.48 6.47 -0.88
C TYR A 104 5.34 7.68 0.05
N HIS A 105 4.21 8.37 -0.06
CA HIS A 105 3.89 9.62 0.62
C HIS A 105 2.63 9.53 1.49
N GLY A 106 2.20 8.32 1.85
CA GLY A 106 1.02 8.10 2.68
C GLY A 106 -0.26 7.80 1.89
N GLN A 107 -0.14 7.33 0.65
CA GLN A 107 -1.26 6.92 -0.19
C GLN A 107 -2.10 5.82 0.49
N ASP A 108 -3.43 5.90 0.37
CA ASP A 108 -4.35 4.91 0.97
C ASP A 108 -4.36 3.56 0.23
N VAL A 109 -4.02 3.58 -1.06
CA VAL A 109 -4.02 2.40 -1.92
C VAL A 109 -2.58 2.06 -2.32
N ILE A 110 -2.17 0.82 -2.06
CA ILE A 110 -0.92 0.27 -2.58
C ILE A 110 -1.18 -0.85 -3.59
N VAL A 111 -0.44 -0.83 -4.69
CA VAL A 111 -0.55 -1.82 -5.77
C VAL A 111 0.81 -2.48 -5.99
N PHE A 112 0.90 -3.77 -5.72
CA PHE A 112 2.01 -4.61 -6.14
C PHE A 112 1.77 -5.02 -7.60
N GLU A 113 2.44 -4.32 -8.52
CA GLU A 113 2.20 -4.42 -9.95
C GLU A 113 2.97 -5.60 -10.57
N GLU A 114 2.32 -6.45 -11.37
CA GLU A 114 2.99 -7.59 -12.04
C GLU A 114 3.76 -8.51 -11.08
N PHE A 115 3.15 -8.79 -9.93
CA PHE A 115 3.68 -9.65 -8.90
C PHE A 115 3.79 -11.11 -9.34
N ALA A 116 4.95 -11.71 -9.14
CA ALA A 116 5.35 -13.07 -9.48
C ALA A 116 6.34 -13.62 -8.43
N SER A 117 6.01 -13.46 -7.14
CA SER A 117 6.83 -13.93 -6.02
C SER A 117 8.21 -13.24 -5.90
N GLN A 118 8.38 -12.03 -6.43
CA GLN A 118 9.66 -11.31 -6.34
C GLN A 118 9.97 -10.80 -4.92
N ILE A 119 8.93 -10.57 -4.10
CA ILE A 119 9.07 -10.19 -2.69
C ILE A 119 9.10 -11.49 -1.87
N PRO A 120 10.10 -11.71 -1.00
CA PRO A 120 10.09 -12.86 -0.08
C PRO A 120 8.77 -12.94 0.70
N ILE A 121 8.23 -14.14 0.89
CA ILE A 121 6.90 -14.29 1.49
C ILE A 121 6.83 -13.65 2.87
N GLU A 122 7.90 -13.73 3.67
CA GLU A 122 7.97 -13.13 5.00
C GLU A 122 7.84 -11.60 4.96
N GLU A 123 8.49 -10.94 4.01
CA GLU A 123 8.35 -9.50 3.78
C GLU A 123 6.92 -9.16 3.33
N MET A 124 6.35 -9.96 2.42
CA MET A 124 4.96 -9.79 1.99
C MET A 124 3.97 -9.98 3.16
N LEU A 125 4.21 -10.93 4.07
CA LEU A 125 3.36 -11.12 5.25
C LEU A 125 3.33 -9.87 6.13
N ASN A 126 4.48 -9.20 6.32
CA ASN A 126 4.57 -7.95 7.09
C ASN A 126 3.84 -6.81 6.38
N LEU A 127 4.04 -6.65 5.07
CA LEU A 127 3.36 -5.63 4.27
C LEU A 127 1.82 -5.75 4.38
N LEU A 128 1.31 -6.98 4.36
CA LEU A 128 -0.12 -7.25 4.44
C LEU A 128 -0.67 -7.36 5.87
N ASP A 129 0.16 -7.18 6.90
CA ASP A 129 -0.26 -7.37 8.28
C ASP A 129 -1.03 -6.17 8.84
N ILE A 130 -1.79 -6.42 9.90
CA ILE A 130 -2.58 -5.39 10.59
C ILE A 130 -1.75 -4.58 11.59
N TYR A 131 -0.49 -4.93 11.83
CA TYR A 131 0.33 -4.21 12.81
C TYR A 131 1.02 -3.00 12.18
N PRO A 132 1.27 -1.93 12.98
CA PRO A 132 2.04 -0.77 12.53
C PRO A 132 3.35 -1.20 11.88
N LEU A 133 3.67 -0.60 10.73
CA LEU A 133 4.81 -1.00 9.92
C LEU A 133 5.54 0.23 9.38
N MET A 134 6.86 0.19 9.45
CA MET A 134 7.74 1.13 8.77
C MET A 134 8.22 0.50 7.46
N LEU A 135 8.07 1.25 6.37
CA LEU A 135 8.47 0.88 5.02
C LEU A 135 9.89 1.37 4.75
N PRO A 136 10.81 0.49 4.33
CA PRO A 136 12.19 0.88 4.08
C PRO A 136 12.29 1.85 2.90
N ALA A 137 12.98 2.96 3.13
CA ALA A 137 13.26 3.96 2.09
C ALA A 137 14.65 4.56 2.28
N ARG A 138 15.24 5.07 1.19
CA ARG A 138 16.66 5.43 1.11
C ARG A 138 17.14 6.44 2.15
N TYR A 139 16.30 7.43 2.47
CA TYR A 139 16.67 8.54 3.35
C TYR A 139 16.01 8.47 4.72
N SER A 140 14.76 8.00 4.75
CA SER A 140 13.94 7.90 5.96
C SER A 140 12.84 6.89 5.69
N ASP A 141 12.65 5.94 6.59
CA ASP A 141 11.53 5.01 6.51
C ASP A 141 10.20 5.76 6.48
N LYS A 142 9.19 5.14 5.87
CA LYS A 142 7.85 5.70 5.73
C LYS A 142 6.85 4.93 6.56
N VAL A 143 5.93 5.62 7.22
CA VAL A 143 4.85 4.96 7.97
C VAL A 143 3.86 4.32 6.98
N ALA A 144 3.59 3.02 7.09
CA ALA A 144 2.59 2.36 6.27
C ALA A 144 1.17 2.79 6.70
N CYS A 145 0.52 3.60 5.86
CA CYS A 145 -0.82 4.17 6.11
C CYS A 145 -1.90 3.61 5.17
N TYR A 146 -1.51 2.82 4.16
CA TYR A 146 -2.45 2.25 3.20
C TYR A 146 -3.43 1.29 3.89
N THR A 147 -4.69 1.36 3.44
CA THR A 147 -5.75 0.46 3.88
C THR A 147 -6.21 -0.50 2.80
N LYS A 148 -5.95 -0.18 1.53
CA LYS A 148 -6.30 -1.02 0.38
C LYS A 148 -5.04 -1.55 -0.27
N VAL A 149 -4.97 -2.87 -0.44
CA VAL A 149 -3.86 -3.52 -1.14
C VAL A 149 -4.39 -4.24 -2.37
N TYR A 150 -3.77 -3.97 -3.51
CA TYR A 150 -3.96 -4.76 -4.72
C TYR A 150 -2.67 -5.49 -5.07
N ILE A 151 -2.77 -6.79 -5.31
CA ILE A 151 -1.68 -7.57 -5.89
C ILE A 151 -2.12 -7.94 -7.30
N THR A 152 -1.47 -7.39 -8.31
CA THR A 152 -1.76 -7.74 -9.71
C THR A 152 -0.76 -8.79 -10.18
N SER A 153 -1.21 -9.76 -10.98
CA SER A 153 -0.33 -10.82 -11.49
C SER A 153 -0.77 -11.33 -12.85
N ASN A 154 0.13 -12.00 -13.55
CA ASN A 154 -0.22 -12.88 -14.66
C ASN A 154 -0.38 -14.34 -14.21
N LEU A 155 0.09 -14.67 -13.00
CA LEU A 155 -0.03 -16.00 -12.40
C LEU A 155 -1.31 -16.09 -11.56
N PRO A 156 -2.03 -17.23 -11.60
CA PRO A 156 -3.05 -17.50 -10.58
C PRO A 156 -2.40 -17.59 -9.20
N LEU A 157 -3.17 -17.30 -8.15
CA LEU A 157 -2.69 -17.26 -6.77
C LEU A 157 -1.98 -18.57 -6.37
N GLY A 158 -2.55 -19.72 -6.74
CA GLY A 158 -1.97 -21.04 -6.45
C GLY A 158 -0.61 -21.32 -7.11
N ARG A 159 -0.17 -20.51 -8.08
CA ARG A 159 1.17 -20.62 -8.69
C ARG A 159 2.21 -19.68 -8.06
N GLN A 160 1.84 -18.91 -7.03
CA GLN A 160 2.79 -18.08 -6.28
C GLN A 160 3.51 -18.91 -5.21
N TYR A 161 4.79 -18.62 -4.96
CA TYR A 161 5.57 -19.19 -3.86
C TYR A 161 5.54 -20.73 -3.77
N GLN A 162 5.63 -21.45 -4.89
CA GLN A 162 5.47 -22.93 -4.95
C GLN A 162 6.35 -23.69 -3.93
N ALA A 163 7.62 -23.29 -3.76
CA ALA A 163 8.50 -23.89 -2.76
C ALA A 163 8.00 -23.70 -1.32
N VAL A 164 7.45 -22.51 -1.00
CA VAL A 164 6.87 -22.24 0.33
C VAL A 164 5.62 -23.08 0.56
N GLN A 165 4.78 -23.27 -0.47
CA GLN A 165 3.61 -24.15 -0.36
C GLN A 165 4.01 -25.58 0.04
N GLN A 166 5.11 -26.08 -0.51
CA GLN A 166 5.61 -27.43 -0.26
C GLN A 166 6.31 -27.56 1.10
N TYR A 167 7.26 -26.66 1.40
CA TYR A 167 8.17 -26.81 2.54
C TYR A 167 7.71 -26.05 3.79
N HIS A 168 6.91 -25.00 3.63
CA HIS A 168 6.42 -24.14 4.73
C HIS A 168 4.91 -23.85 4.59
N PRO A 169 4.05 -24.88 4.64
CA PRO A 169 2.61 -24.74 4.38
C PRO A 169 1.90 -23.79 5.35
N GLU A 170 2.37 -23.65 6.59
CA GLU A 170 1.82 -22.68 7.55
C GLU A 170 2.11 -21.23 7.14
N THR A 171 3.29 -20.96 6.57
CA THR A 171 3.64 -19.65 6.00
C THR A 171 2.78 -19.35 4.77
N TRP A 172 2.49 -20.34 3.95
CA TRP A 172 1.54 -20.19 2.84
C TRP A 172 0.12 -19.87 3.33
N LYS A 173 -0.40 -20.62 4.32
CA LYS A 173 -1.69 -20.32 4.96
C LYS A 173 -1.71 -18.91 5.56
N ALA A 174 -0.58 -18.45 6.10
CA ALA A 174 -0.42 -17.10 6.61
C ALA A 174 -0.54 -16.01 5.56
N PHE A 175 -0.14 -16.29 4.33
CA PHE A 175 -0.33 -15.38 3.22
C PHE A 175 -1.78 -15.37 2.78
N LEU A 176 -2.38 -16.55 2.62
CA LEU A 176 -3.79 -16.69 2.23
C LEU A 176 -4.74 -15.96 3.19
N ARG A 177 -4.59 -16.09 4.51
CA ARG A 177 -5.47 -15.41 5.49
C ARG A 177 -5.46 -13.88 5.39
N ARG A 178 -4.44 -13.28 4.74
CA ARG A 178 -4.32 -11.83 4.54
C ARG A 178 -4.90 -11.36 3.22
N ILE A 179 -5.36 -12.28 2.37
CA ILE A 179 -6.04 -11.97 1.11
C ILE A 179 -7.54 -12.12 1.32
N ARG A 180 -8.32 -11.09 1.02
CA ARG A 180 -9.78 -11.11 1.18
C ARG A 180 -10.46 -11.83 0.02
N THR A 181 -10.08 -11.44 -1.19
CA THR A 181 -10.66 -11.94 -2.44
C THR A 181 -9.60 -12.10 -3.50
N PHE A 182 -9.84 -13.00 -4.44
CA PHE A 182 -9.13 -13.05 -5.69
C PHE A 182 -10.07 -12.78 -6.86
N THR A 183 -9.57 -12.15 -7.92
CA THR A 183 -10.34 -11.84 -9.12
C THR A 183 -9.56 -12.28 -10.35
N GLU A 184 -10.19 -13.14 -11.15
CA GLU A 184 -9.69 -13.54 -12.46
C GLU A 184 -10.18 -12.57 -13.54
N TYR A 185 -9.24 -11.97 -14.25
CA TYR A 185 -9.47 -11.15 -15.43
C TYR A 185 -9.23 -12.01 -16.67
N ARG A 186 -10.29 -12.22 -17.43
CA ARG A 186 -10.29 -13.08 -18.63
C ARG A 186 -10.25 -12.20 -19.87
N GLU A 187 -9.65 -12.69 -20.95
CA GLU A 187 -9.58 -11.94 -22.22
C GLU A 187 -10.97 -11.65 -22.80
N ASN A 188 -11.89 -12.61 -22.69
CA ASN A 188 -13.23 -12.55 -23.27
C ASN A 188 -14.32 -12.83 -22.22
N GLY A 189 -14.37 -12.01 -21.16
CA GLY A 189 -15.42 -12.13 -20.15
C GLY A 189 -15.32 -11.10 -19.04
N ALA A 190 -16.41 -10.97 -18.26
CA ALA A 190 -16.39 -10.16 -17.06
C ALA A 190 -15.41 -10.75 -16.03
N PRO A 191 -14.71 -9.92 -15.23
CA PRO A 191 -13.87 -10.42 -14.16
C PRO A 191 -14.67 -11.24 -13.16
N ILE A 192 -14.14 -12.39 -12.73
CA ILE A 192 -14.79 -13.26 -11.74
C ILE A 192 -14.08 -13.10 -10.41
N THR A 193 -14.78 -12.54 -9.43
CA THR A 193 -14.28 -12.38 -8.06
C THR A 193 -14.81 -13.50 -7.17
N ARG A 194 -13.93 -14.08 -6.35
CA ARG A 194 -14.28 -15.10 -5.36
C ARG A 194 -13.63 -14.78 -4.00
N PRO A 195 -14.25 -15.21 -2.89
CA PRO A 195 -13.62 -15.11 -1.57
C PRO A 195 -12.41 -16.03 -1.48
N ILE A 196 -11.45 -15.69 -0.62
CA ILE A 196 -10.26 -16.52 -0.43
C ILE A 196 -10.57 -17.94 0.04
N SER A 197 -11.71 -18.17 0.71
CA SER A 197 -12.14 -19.52 1.13
C SER A 197 -12.27 -20.50 -0.05
N GLU A 198 -12.49 -20.00 -1.26
CA GLU A 198 -12.61 -20.81 -2.48
C GLU A 198 -11.28 -21.00 -3.23
N TRP A 199 -10.15 -20.56 -2.67
CA TRP A 199 -8.86 -20.56 -3.39
C TRP A 199 -8.43 -21.94 -3.90
N ARG A 200 -8.82 -23.02 -3.20
CA ARG A 200 -8.48 -24.40 -3.57
C ARG A 200 -9.02 -24.81 -4.93
N TRP A 201 -10.13 -24.20 -5.38
CA TRP A 201 -10.66 -24.42 -6.72
C TRP A 201 -9.63 -24.11 -7.82
N MET A 202 -8.66 -23.22 -7.56
CA MET A 202 -7.58 -22.91 -8.50
C MET A 202 -6.56 -24.05 -8.71
N LEU A 203 -6.50 -25.04 -7.82
CA LEU A 203 -5.55 -26.15 -7.93
C LEU A 203 -6.13 -27.33 -8.73
N GLU A 204 -7.45 -27.37 -8.92
CA GLU A 204 -8.16 -28.51 -9.52
C GLU A 204 -8.36 -28.36 -11.05
N ASP A 205 -8.34 -27.13 -11.57
CA ASP A 205 -8.59 -26.80 -12.99
C ASP A 205 -7.34 -26.23 -13.74
N GLY A 206 -6.11 -26.51 -13.28
CA GLY A 206 -4.87 -25.84 -13.72
C GLY A 206 -3.83 -26.71 -14.42
#